data_AF-A0A8S0QXR3-F1
#
_entry.id   AF-A0A8S0QXR3-F1
#
_cell.length_a   1.000
_cell.length_b   1.000
_cell.length_c   1.000
_cell.angle_alpha   90.00
_cell.angle_beta   90.00
_cell.angle_gamma   90.00
#
_symmetry.space_group_name_H-M   'P 1'
#
loop_
_entity.id
_entity.type
_entity.pdbx_description
1 polymer ?
#
loop_
_entity_poly.entity_id
_entity_poly.type
_entity_poly.pdbx_seq_one_letter_code
_entity_poly.pdbx_strand_id
1 'polypeptide(L)' 'TLKTAKRGDRPLHIAALAKQTTFVCKLECLNKGDLELPNKDGETTFLLATISGIVEIAKV' A
#
# COMPACT_ATOMS: atom_id res chain seq x y z
N THR A 1 -6.95 14.85 -0.52
CA THR A 1 -5.71 14.04 -0.42
C THR A 1 -5.72 13.31 0.91
N LEU A 2 -5.63 11.98 0.94
CA LEU A 2 -5.58 11.21 2.19
C LEU A 2 -4.40 11.67 3.04
N LYS A 3 -4.61 11.85 4.36
CA LYS A 3 -3.53 12.22 5.29
C LYS A 3 -2.53 11.06 5.38
N THR A 4 -1.24 11.37 5.27
CA THR A 4 -0.15 10.41 5.44
C THR A 4 0.31 10.32 6.89
N ALA A 5 0.85 9.17 7.29
CA ALA A 5 1.54 9.00 8.56
C ALA A 5 2.86 9.81 8.61
N LYS A 6 3.55 9.80 9.77
CA LYS A 6 4.81 10.54 9.97
C LYS A 6 5.89 10.19 8.94
N ARG A 7 5.98 8.92 8.51
CA ARG A 7 6.89 8.45 7.45
C ARG A 7 6.35 8.67 6.02
N GLY A 8 5.24 9.38 5.86
CA GLY A 8 4.59 9.50 4.54
C GLY A 8 3.75 8.29 4.16
N ASP A 9 3.57 7.33 5.08
CA ASP A 9 2.76 6.15 4.79
C ASP A 9 1.31 6.52 4.53
N ARG A 10 0.79 6.01 3.41
CA ARG A 10 -0.63 6.04 3.11
C ARG A 10 -1.29 4.80 3.74
N PRO A 11 -2.62 4.81 3.90
CA PRO A 11 -3.32 3.62 4.38
C PRO A 11 -2.99 2.35 3.59
N LEU A 12 -2.73 2.49 2.27
CA LEU A 12 -2.34 1.40 1.39
C LEU A 12 -0.98 0.78 1.76
N HIS A 13 0.03 1.60 2.10
CA HIS A 13 1.34 1.12 2.60
C HIS A 13 1.20 0.26 3.84
N ILE A 14 0.43 0.76 4.81
CA ILE A 14 0.20 0.06 6.08
C ILE A 14 -0.57 -1.24 5.85
N ALA A 15 -1.62 -1.21 5.01
CA ALA A 15 -2.42 -2.39 4.72
C ALA A 15 -1.62 -3.49 3.99
N ALA A 16 -0.76 -3.12 3.04
CA ALA A 16 0.10 -4.06 2.32
C ALA A 16 1.11 -4.73 3.26
N LEU A 17 1.77 -3.96 4.12
CA LEU A 17 2.71 -4.48 5.12
C LEU A 17 2.01 -5.36 6.17
N ALA A 18 0.81 -4.96 6.60
CA ALA A 18 0.00 -5.68 7.56
C ALA A 18 -0.76 -6.90 6.97
N LYS A 19 -0.51 -7.24 5.70
CA LYS A 19 -1.11 -8.41 5.01
C LYS A 19 -2.64 -8.37 4.93
N GLN A 20 -3.22 -7.17 4.87
CA GLN A 20 -4.67 -6.96 4.84
C GLN A 20 -5.22 -6.98 3.40
N THR A 21 -5.11 -8.12 2.71
CA THR A 21 -5.43 -8.26 1.28
C THR A 21 -6.80 -7.69 0.89
N THR A 22 -7.86 -8.08 1.62
CA THR A 22 -9.23 -7.62 1.35
C THR A 22 -9.37 -6.10 1.49
N PHE A 23 -8.60 -5.50 2.39
CA PHE A 23 -8.60 -4.06 2.57
C PHE A 23 -7.84 -3.37 1.44
N VAL A 24 -6.70 -3.91 1.01
CA VAL A 24 -5.94 -3.38 -0.13
C VAL A 24 -6.80 -3.38 -1.39
N CYS A 25 -7.44 -4.50 -1.75
CA CYS A 25 -8.31 -4.57 -2.93
C CYS A 25 -9.44 -3.53 -2.89
N LYS A 26 -10.07 -3.35 -1.73
CA LYS A 26 -11.13 -2.33 -1.55
C LYS A 26 -10.61 -0.91 -1.72
N LEU A 27 -9.45 -0.61 -1.14
CA LEU A 27 -8.89 0.74 -1.18
C LEU A 27 -8.29 1.08 -2.55
N GLU A 28 -7.74 0.09 -3.24
CA GLU A 28 -7.24 0.19 -4.62
C GLU A 28 -8.36 0.52 -5.61
N CYS A 29 -9.54 -0.06 -5.44
CA CYS A 29 -10.74 0.29 -6.21
C CYS A 29 -11.17 1.76 -6.03
N LEU A 30 -10.82 2.38 -4.90
CA LEU A 30 -11.16 3.77 -4.61
C LEU A 30 -10.10 4.74 -5.16
N ASN A 31 -8.83 4.35 -5.19
CA ASN A 31 -7.75 5.20 -5.68
C ASN A 31 -6.51 4.42 -6.15
N LYS A 32 -6.54 3.94 -7.41
CA LYS A 32 -5.41 3.20 -8.02
C LYS A 32 -4.09 3.96 -8.02
N GLY A 33 -4.13 5.28 -8.11
CA GLY A 33 -2.92 6.12 -8.16
C GLY A 33 -2.08 6.07 -6.88
N ASP A 34 -2.62 5.58 -5.76
CA ASP A 34 -1.88 5.47 -4.50
C ASP A 34 -0.93 4.26 -4.42
N LEU A 35 -1.02 3.30 -5.35
CA LEU A 35 -0.14 2.12 -5.38
C LEU A 35 1.33 2.48 -5.62
N GLU A 36 1.57 3.46 -6.50
CA GLU A 36 2.89 3.84 -6.99
C GLU A 36 3.53 4.99 -6.20
N LEU A 37 2.75 5.66 -5.35
CA LEU A 37 3.23 6.83 -4.61
C LEU A 37 4.15 6.39 -3.47
N PRO A 38 5.45 6.76 -3.48
CA PRO A 38 6.37 6.35 -2.43
C PRO A 38 6.08 7.08 -1.11
N ASN A 39 6.37 6.42 0.01
CA ASN A 39 6.51 7.09 1.30
C ASN A 39 7.85 7.87 1.38
N LYS A 40 8.17 8.44 2.54
CA LYS A 40 9.41 9.23 2.71
C LYS A 40 10.69 8.38 2.65
N ASP A 41 10.56 7.07 2.80
CA ASP A 41 11.65 6.10 2.68
C ASP A 41 11.79 5.57 1.25
N GLY A 42 10.98 6.06 0.31
CA GLY A 42 10.96 5.59 -1.08
C GLY A 42 10.18 4.30 -1.29
N GLU A 43 9.48 3.80 -0.26
CA GLU A 43 8.74 2.54 -0.32
C GLU A 43 7.36 2.78 -0.94
N THR A 44 7.05 2.03 -1.99
CA THR A 44 5.71 1.98 -2.59
C THR A 44 4.87 0.88 -1.94
N THR A 45 3.56 0.92 -2.17
CA THR A 45 2.66 -0.17 -1.75
C THR A 45 3.11 -1.50 -2.32
N PHE A 46 3.55 -1.51 -3.59
CA PHE A 46 4.05 -2.70 -4.27
C PHE A 46 5.31 -3.29 -3.62
N LEU A 47 6.28 -2.44 -3.23
CA LEU A 47 7.46 -2.90 -2.51
C LEU A 47 7.09 -3.54 -1.17
N LEU A 48 6.20 -2.88 -0.42
CA LEU A 48 5.74 -3.38 0.89
C LEU A 48 4.92 -4.67 0.77
N ALA A 49 4.14 -4.84 -0.30
CA ALA A 49 3.43 -6.08 -0.61
C ALA A 49 4.40 -7.23 -0.90
N THR A 50 5.51 -6.93 -1.58
CA THR A 50 6.57 -7.90 -1.84
C THR A 50 7.25 -8.33 -0.54
N ILE A 51 7.55 -7.36 0.35
CA ILE A 51 8.12 -7.62 1.68
C ILE A 51 7.18 -8.46 2.55
N SER A 52 5.87 -8.22 2.46
CA SER A 52 4.88 -8.95 3.26
C SER A 52 4.70 -10.41 2.81
N GLY A 53 5.17 -10.76 1.61
CA GLY A 53 5.13 -12.11 1.04
C GLY A 53 3.73 -12.53 0.57
N ILE A 54 2.77 -11.61 0.55
CA ILE A 54 1.40 -11.90 0.07
C ILE A 54 1.33 -11.57 -1.42
N VAL A 55 1.55 -12.59 -2.23
CA VAL A 55 1.54 -12.50 -3.70
C VAL A 55 0.26 -11.88 -4.24
N GLU A 56 -0.88 -12.11 -3.58
CA GLU A 56 -2.17 -11.54 -4.01
C GLU A 56 -2.21 -10.01 -3.91
N ILE A 57 -1.52 -9.41 -2.93
CA ILE A 57 -1.40 -7.95 -2.79
C ILE A 57 -0.45 -7.37 -3.85
N ALA A 58 0.48 -8.18 -4.37
CA ALA A 58 1.36 -7.75 -5.47
C ALA A 58 0.71 -7.94 -6.86
N LYS A 59 -0.49 -8.54 -6.93
CA LYS A 59 -1.22 -8.80 -8.18
C LYS A 59 -2.38 -7.84 -8.44
N VAL A 60 -2.73 -7.00 -7.47
CA VAL A 60 -3.74 -5.94 -7.63
C VAL A 60 -3.19 -4.81 -8.49
#